data_AF-A0A934NHK4-F1
#
_entry.id   AF-A0A934NHK4-F1
#
_cell.length_a   1.000
_cell.length_b   1.000
_cell.length_c   1.000
_cell.angle_alpha   90.00
_cell.angle_beta   90.00
_cell.angle_gamma   90.00
#
_symmetry.space_group_name_H-M   'P 1'
#
loop_
_entity.id
_entity.type
_entity.pdbx_description
1 polymer ?
#
loop_
_entity_poly.entity_id
_entity_poly.type
_entity_poly.pdbx_seq_one_letter_code
_entity_poly.pdbx_strand_id
1 'polypeptide(L)'
;MSNDDVLYRFRLRVLALAEEVGVRQACRMMQVHRSTLYRWRRQAELYGPELLRPRERRQPRMPNAITPQTERQVVAFALGHPGFGPQRIASELKRPHWGGLELSPNGVWRVSGRHGLNRRRQRLALLNAAIAAPEPVQTAALPELHLDAQRPGGLVQLPRQTPAWQCQTNDLTCLT
;
A
#
# COMPACT_ATOMS: atom_id res chain seq x y z
N MET A 1 -6.95 -30.10 -5.88
CA MET A 1 -8.16 -29.65 -5.15
C MET A 1 -7.68 -28.81 -3.97
N SER A 2 -8.20 -27.59 -3.80
CA SER A 2 -7.86 -26.77 -2.62
C SER A 2 -8.49 -27.37 -1.37
N ASN A 3 -7.89 -27.17 -0.19
CA ASN A 3 -8.48 -27.58 1.09
C ASN A 3 -9.87 -26.94 1.29
N ASP A 4 -10.08 -25.73 0.77
CA ASP A 4 -11.37 -25.05 0.83
C ASP A 4 -12.45 -25.74 -0.02
N ASP A 5 -12.07 -26.30 -1.16
CA ASP A 5 -12.98 -27.05 -2.04
C ASP A 5 -13.45 -28.35 -1.38
N VAL A 6 -12.54 -29.02 -0.66
CA VAL A 6 -12.86 -30.25 0.09
C VAL A 6 -13.88 -29.94 1.19
N LEU A 7 -13.65 -28.87 1.96
CA LEU A 7 -14.55 -28.43 3.02
C LEU A 7 -15.91 -27.99 2.47
N TYR A 8 -15.92 -27.31 1.33
CA TYR A 8 -17.14 -26.89 0.65
C TYR A 8 -18.00 -28.09 0.22
N ARG A 9 -17.39 -29.06 -0.47
CA ARG A 9 -18.07 -30.30 -0.90
C ARG A 9 -18.58 -31.12 0.28
N PHE A 10 -17.81 -31.19 1.37
CA PHE A 10 -18.24 -31.84 2.60
C PHE A 10 -19.51 -31.22 3.17
N ARG A 11 -19.55 -29.88 3.28
CA ARG A 11 -20.73 -29.14 3.79
C ARG A 11 -21.96 -29.36 2.93
N LEU A 12 -21.81 -29.32 1.60
CA LEU A 12 -22.89 -29.62 0.66
C LEU A 12 -23.42 -31.04 0.82
N ARG A 13 -22.51 -32.02 0.93
CA ARG A 13 -22.88 -33.43 1.12
C ARG A 13 -23.67 -33.65 2.40
N VAL A 14 -23.31 -32.97 3.49
CA VAL A 14 -24.04 -33.04 4.76
C VAL A 14 -25.47 -32.52 4.61
N LEU A 15 -25.67 -31.45 3.85
CA LEU A 15 -27.01 -30.89 3.60
C LEU A 15 -27.84 -31.81 2.71
N ALA A 16 -27.28 -32.29 1.60
CA ALA A 16 -27.96 -33.24 0.70
C ALA A 16 -28.36 -34.53 1.44
N LEU A 17 -27.46 -35.10 2.23
CA LEU A 17 -27.76 -36.29 3.03
C LEU A 17 -28.88 -36.02 4.06
N ALA A 18 -28.94 -34.81 4.63
CA ALA A 18 -29.99 -34.46 5.58
C ALA A 18 -31.37 -34.32 4.93
N GLU A 19 -31.44 -34.05 3.63
CA GLU A 19 -32.69 -34.08 2.86
C GLU A 19 -33.15 -35.51 2.57
N GLU A 20 -32.21 -36.43 2.30
CA GLU A 20 -32.51 -37.84 2.01
C GLU A 20 -32.92 -38.65 3.24
N VAL A 21 -32.15 -38.60 4.34
CA VAL A 21 -32.33 -39.49 5.51
C VAL A 21 -32.80 -38.76 6.77
N GLY A 22 -32.93 -37.43 6.71
CA GLY A 22 -33.29 -36.58 7.84
C GLY A 22 -32.10 -36.12 8.69
N VAL A 23 -32.25 -34.94 9.30
CA VAL A 23 -31.19 -34.19 10.01
C VAL A 23 -30.49 -35.01 11.10
N ARG A 24 -31.24 -35.74 11.93
CA ARG A 24 -30.68 -36.48 13.07
C ARG A 24 -29.75 -37.60 12.62
N GLN A 25 -30.14 -38.32 11.58
CA GLN A 25 -29.40 -39.46 11.05
C GLN A 25 -28.18 -38.99 10.27
N ALA A 26 -28.35 -37.99 9.39
CA ALA A 26 -27.24 -37.39 8.64
C ALA A 26 -26.13 -36.83 9.57
N CYS A 27 -26.52 -36.11 10.63
CA CYS A 27 -25.55 -35.59 11.62
C CYS A 27 -24.78 -36.70 12.36
N ARG A 28 -25.43 -37.84 12.65
CA ARG A 28 -24.77 -39.00 13.27
C ARG A 28 -23.78 -39.67 12.31
N MET A 29 -24.18 -39.86 11.05
CA MET A 29 -23.34 -40.48 10.02
C MET A 29 -22.11 -39.64 9.68
N MET A 30 -22.28 -38.31 9.57
CA MET A 30 -21.23 -37.38 9.15
C MET A 30 -20.44 -36.79 10.33
N GLN A 31 -20.77 -37.17 11.57
CA GLN A 31 -20.16 -36.66 12.81
C GLN A 31 -20.18 -35.12 12.92
N VAL A 32 -21.31 -34.51 12.54
CA VAL A 32 -21.53 -33.06 12.63
C VAL A 32 -22.58 -32.76 13.70
N HIS A 33 -22.34 -31.75 14.53
CA HIS A 33 -23.34 -31.33 15.51
C HIS A 33 -24.55 -30.68 14.81
N ARG A 34 -25.76 -30.97 15.30
CA ARG A 34 -27.02 -30.51 14.67
C ARG A 34 -27.08 -28.99 14.54
N SER A 35 -26.58 -28.24 15.53
CA SER A 35 -26.55 -26.76 15.47
C SER A 35 -25.69 -26.23 14.32
N THR A 36 -24.62 -26.95 13.94
CA THR A 36 -23.78 -26.60 12.80
C THR A 36 -24.53 -26.79 11.48
N LEU A 37 -25.28 -27.89 11.36
CA LEU A 37 -26.11 -28.14 10.18
C LEU A 37 -27.18 -27.07 10.02
N TYR A 38 -27.91 -26.73 11.09
CA TYR A 38 -28.92 -25.67 11.04
C TYR A 38 -28.30 -24.31 10.67
N ARG A 39 -27.09 -24.01 11.15
CA ARG A 39 -26.37 -22.78 10.77
C ARG A 39 -26.04 -22.77 9.27
N TRP A 40 -25.53 -23.87 8.73
CA TRP A 40 -25.22 -24.00 7.31
C TRP A 40 -26.47 -23.96 6.43
N ARG A 41 -27.54 -24.64 6.84
CA ARG A 41 -28.82 -24.63 6.15
C ARG A 41 -29.38 -23.21 6.04
N ARG A 42 -29.44 -22.47 7.16
CA ARG A 42 -29.87 -21.07 7.17
C ARG A 42 -29.01 -20.18 6.27
N GLN A 43 -27.69 -20.40 6.23
CA GLN A 43 -26.79 -19.67 5.35
C GLN A 43 -27.03 -19.96 3.88
N ALA A 44 -27.24 -21.23 3.53
CA ALA A 44 -27.51 -21.68 2.17
C ALA A 44 -28.87 -21.18 1.65
N GLU A 45 -29.90 -21.19 2.50
CA GLU A 45 -31.25 -20.70 2.16
C GLU A 45 -31.28 -19.17 1.97
N LEU A 46 -30.54 -18.40 2.77
CA LEU A 46 -30.54 -16.93 2.69
C LEU A 46 -29.64 -16.36 1.59
N TYR A 47 -28.48 -16.97 1.35
CA TYR A 47 -27.41 -16.38 0.52
C TYR A 47 -26.91 -17.31 -0.59
N GLY A 48 -27.53 -18.48 -0.74
CA GLY A 48 -27.11 -19.51 -1.70
C GLY A 48 -26.00 -20.43 -1.18
N PRO A 49 -25.75 -21.55 -1.88
CA PRO A 49 -24.80 -22.57 -1.46
C PRO A 49 -23.36 -22.06 -1.38
N GLU A 50 -22.98 -21.09 -2.21
CA GLU A 50 -21.61 -20.52 -2.24
C GLU A 50 -21.16 -19.95 -0.89
N LEU A 51 -22.08 -19.51 -0.03
CA LEU A 51 -21.75 -19.01 1.31
C LEU A 51 -21.20 -20.11 2.25
N LEU A 52 -21.35 -21.39 1.87
CA LEU A 52 -20.76 -22.51 2.59
C LEU A 52 -19.25 -22.66 2.33
N ARG A 53 -18.67 -21.95 1.35
CA ARG A 53 -17.22 -21.96 1.18
C ARG A 53 -16.54 -21.36 2.42
N PRO A 54 -15.42 -21.92 2.90
CA PRO A 54 -14.61 -21.27 3.91
C PRO A 54 -14.27 -19.85 3.45
N ARG A 55 -14.62 -18.85 4.27
CA ARG A 55 -14.25 -17.45 4.05
C ARG A 55 -13.05 -17.13 4.89
N GLU A 56 -12.19 -16.28 4.33
CA GLU A 56 -11.10 -15.69 5.10
C GLU A 56 -11.68 -14.96 6.31
N ARG A 57 -11.09 -15.20 7.48
CA ARG A 57 -11.51 -14.52 8.70
C ARG A 57 -11.15 -13.05 8.55
N ARG A 58 -12.13 -12.16 8.78
CA ARG A 58 -11.87 -10.73 8.85
C ARG A 58 -10.77 -10.47 9.87
N GLN A 59 -9.76 -9.68 9.48
CA GLN A 59 -8.73 -9.23 10.41
C GLN A 59 -9.38 -8.39 11.53
N PRO A 60 -9.01 -8.62 12.80
CA PRO A 60 -9.58 -7.89 13.93
C PRO A 60 -9.28 -6.39 13.80
N ARG A 61 -10.27 -5.55 14.13
CA ARG A 61 -10.06 -4.09 14.20
C ARG A 61 -9.30 -3.78 15.50
N MET A 62 -8.06 -3.30 15.36
CA MET A 62 -7.21 -2.90 16.49
C MET A 62 -7.49 -1.41 16.82
N PRO A 63 -8.12 -1.08 17.96
CA PRO A 63 -8.44 0.32 18.29
C PRO A 63 -7.21 1.20 18.45
N ASN A 64 -6.12 0.61 18.98
CA ASN A 64 -4.85 1.29 19.21
C ASN A 64 -3.89 1.14 18.02
N ALA A 65 -4.42 0.86 16.82
CA ALA A 65 -3.60 0.83 15.62
C ALA A 65 -3.06 2.23 15.30
N ILE A 66 -1.78 2.30 14.96
CA ILE A 66 -1.16 3.51 14.45
C ILE A 66 -1.90 3.88 13.15
N THR A 67 -2.30 5.14 13.02
CA THR A 67 -2.99 5.62 11.83
C THR A 67 -2.04 5.56 10.62
N PRO A 68 -2.57 5.37 9.39
CA PRO A 68 -1.72 5.31 8.20
C PRO A 68 -0.96 6.63 7.96
N GLN A 69 -1.49 7.76 8.41
CA GLN A 69 -0.80 9.05 8.35
C GLN A 69 0.44 9.08 9.25
N THR A 70 0.27 8.66 10.51
CA THR A 70 1.39 8.56 11.46
C THR A 70 2.43 7.54 11.00
N GLU A 71 1.99 6.43 10.41
CA GLU A 71 2.89 5.42 9.82
C GLU A 71 3.75 6.01 8.70
N ARG A 72 3.16 6.77 7.78
CA ARG A 72 3.89 7.48 6.70
C ARG A 72 4.88 8.50 7.25
N GLN A 73 4.52 9.25 8.29
CA GLN A 73 5.42 10.22 8.93
C GLN A 73 6.65 9.53 9.52
N VAL A 74 6.47 8.41 10.21
CA VAL A 74 7.57 7.60 10.75
C VAL A 74 8.48 7.11 9.62
N VAL A 75 7.92 6.58 8.53
CA VAL A 75 8.68 6.09 7.38
C VAL A 75 9.47 7.20 6.72
N ALA A 76 8.84 8.34 6.44
CA ALA A 76 9.49 9.50 5.83
C ALA A 76 10.66 10.00 6.70
N PHE A 77 10.45 10.10 8.00
CA PHE A 77 11.49 10.52 8.94
C PHE A 77 12.66 9.52 8.98
N ALA A 78 12.36 8.22 8.98
CA ALA A 78 13.36 7.16 8.99
C ALA A 78 14.22 7.15 7.71
N LEU A 79 13.64 7.51 6.56
CA LEU A 79 14.35 7.66 5.29
C LEU A 79 15.18 8.95 5.22
N GLY A 80 14.66 10.08 5.72
CA GLY A 80 15.45 11.32 5.82
C GLY A 80 16.66 11.19 6.75
N HIS A 81 16.56 10.33 7.78
CA HIS A 81 17.62 10.11 8.75
C HIS A 81 17.96 8.61 8.91
N PRO A 82 18.63 7.99 7.93
CA PRO A 82 18.89 6.55 7.91
C PRO A 82 19.81 6.09 9.05
N GLY A 83 20.55 7.02 9.67
CA GLY A 83 21.41 6.75 10.83
C GLY A 83 20.68 6.63 12.16
N PHE A 84 19.42 7.07 12.26
CA PHE A 84 18.72 7.09 13.54
C PHE A 84 18.12 5.71 13.87
N GLY A 85 18.29 5.30 15.13
CA GLY A 85 17.62 4.11 15.68
C GLY A 85 16.17 4.41 16.08
N PRO A 86 15.37 3.38 16.38
CA PRO A 86 13.95 3.54 16.73
C PRO A 86 13.72 4.44 17.95
N GLN A 87 14.59 4.38 18.96
CA GLN A 87 14.53 5.25 20.14
C GLN A 87 14.70 6.73 19.75
N ARG A 88 15.73 7.03 18.95
CA ARG A 88 16.00 8.40 18.51
C ARG A 88 14.87 8.91 17.62
N ILE A 89 14.36 8.09 16.70
CA ILE A 89 13.22 8.46 15.85
C ILE A 89 11.98 8.78 16.70
N ALA A 90 11.66 7.96 17.71
CA ALA A 90 10.54 8.24 18.62
C ALA A 90 10.74 9.56 19.40
N SER A 91 11.95 9.81 19.91
CA SER A 91 12.26 11.05 20.63
C SER A 91 12.19 12.29 19.73
N GLU A 92 12.63 12.20 18.48
CA GLU A 92 12.54 13.31 17.52
C GLU A 92 11.10 13.60 17.11
N LEU A 93 10.31 12.57 16.78
CA LEU A 93 8.90 12.74 16.39
C LEU A 93 8.02 13.27 17.53
N LYS A 94 8.41 13.03 18.79
CA LYS A 94 7.76 13.61 19.97
C LYS A 94 7.91 15.14 20.04
N ARG A 95 8.93 15.72 19.38
CA ARG A 95 9.16 17.16 19.42
C ARG A 95 8.07 17.91 18.64
N PRO A 96 7.66 19.11 19.09
CA PRO A 96 6.52 19.83 18.49
C PRO A 96 6.74 20.19 17.02
N HIS A 97 7.99 20.45 16.61
CA HIS A 97 8.31 20.78 15.21
C HIS A 97 8.13 19.63 14.23
N TRP A 98 8.14 18.37 14.69
CA TRP A 98 7.92 17.18 13.85
C TRP A 98 6.50 16.60 14.00
N GLY A 99 5.61 17.29 14.73
CA GLY A 99 4.20 16.91 14.86
C GLY A 99 3.79 16.36 16.23
N GLY A 100 4.70 16.31 17.22
CA GLY A 100 4.32 15.97 18.61
C GLY A 100 3.78 14.56 18.79
N LEU A 101 4.24 13.60 17.99
CA LEU A 101 3.71 12.23 17.96
C LEU A 101 4.28 11.41 19.13
N GLU A 102 3.41 11.02 20.06
CA GLU A 102 3.78 10.13 21.15
C GLU A 102 3.75 8.67 20.71
N LEU A 103 4.87 8.20 20.17
CA LEU A 103 5.07 6.79 19.79
C LEU A 103 6.11 6.13 20.69
N SER A 104 5.86 4.87 21.06
CA SER A 104 6.89 4.07 21.72
C SER A 104 8.01 3.68 20.73
N PRO A 105 9.27 3.53 21.19
CA PRO A 105 10.35 3.05 20.34
C PRO A 105 10.05 1.70 19.65
N ASN A 106 9.31 0.82 20.34
CA ASN A 106 8.86 -0.45 19.79
C ASN A 106 7.79 -0.26 18.69
N GLY A 107 6.89 0.72 18.85
CA GLY A 107 5.93 1.10 17.82
C GLY A 107 6.62 1.55 16.54
N VAL A 108 7.63 2.41 16.65
CA VAL A 108 8.47 2.86 15.54
C VAL A 108 9.21 1.69 14.87
N TRP A 109 9.75 0.77 15.67
CA TRP A 109 10.42 -0.42 15.14
C TRP A 109 9.45 -1.33 14.37
N ARG A 110 8.26 -1.61 14.91
CA ARG A 110 7.24 -2.42 14.22
C ARG A 110 6.78 -1.78 12.92
N VAL A 111 6.54 -0.47 12.91
CA VAL A 111 6.21 0.29 11.70
C VAL A 111 7.31 0.15 10.66
N SER A 112 8.56 0.45 11.05
CA SER A 112 9.71 0.32 10.16
C SER A 112 9.85 -1.11 9.61
N GLY A 113 9.55 -2.11 10.43
CA GLY A 113 9.60 -3.52 10.05
C GLY A 113 8.57 -3.93 9.00
N ARG A 114 7.35 -3.39 9.05
CA ARG A 114 6.33 -3.62 8.02
C ARG A 114 6.75 -3.11 6.65
N HIS A 115 7.55 -2.04 6.63
CA HIS A 115 8.12 -1.46 5.41
C HIS A 115 9.51 -2.01 5.05
N GLY A 116 10.04 -2.98 5.80
CA GLY A 116 11.37 -3.54 5.56
C GLY A 116 12.52 -2.56 5.85
N LEU A 117 12.29 -1.51 6.65
CA LEU A 117 13.24 -0.42 6.96
C LEU A 117 13.88 -0.53 8.36
N ASN A 118 13.82 -1.69 8.98
CA ASN A 118 14.31 -1.93 10.35
C ASN A 118 15.79 -1.58 10.53
N ARG A 119 16.63 -1.94 9.56
CA ARG A 119 18.08 -1.76 9.64
C ARG A 119 18.52 -0.56 8.83
N ARG A 120 19.56 0.14 9.31
CA ARG A 120 20.21 1.24 8.56
C ARG A 120 20.58 0.81 7.13
N ARG A 121 21.12 -0.40 6.97
CA ARG A 121 21.47 -0.96 5.64
C ARG A 121 20.27 -1.03 4.69
N GLN A 122 19.09 -1.38 5.19
CA GLN A 122 17.87 -1.46 4.36
C GLN A 122 17.42 -0.08 3.89
N ARG A 123 17.46 0.92 4.80
CA ARG A 123 17.15 2.31 4.48
C ARG A 123 18.12 2.89 3.44
N LEU A 124 19.42 2.68 3.63
CA LEU A 124 20.44 3.11 2.67
C LEU A 124 20.30 2.40 1.33
N ALA A 125 20.01 1.10 1.33
CA ALA A 125 19.78 0.35 0.09
C ALA A 125 18.59 0.91 -0.71
N LEU A 126 17.49 1.26 -0.03
CA LEU A 126 16.33 1.88 -0.67
C LEU A 126 16.68 3.25 -1.26
N LEU A 127 17.37 4.10 -0.49
CA LEU A 127 17.80 5.42 -0.97
C LEU A 127 18.73 5.30 -2.18
N ASN A 128 19.71 4.40 -2.12
CA ASN A 128 20.63 4.16 -3.24
C ASN A 128 19.88 3.64 -4.48
N ALA A 129 18.90 2.75 -4.30
CA ALA A 129 18.07 2.28 -5.40
C ALA A 129 17.24 3.43 -6.01
N ALA A 130 16.70 4.33 -5.19
CA ALA A 130 15.98 5.50 -5.66
C ALA A 130 16.89 6.47 -6.45
N ILE A 131 18.15 6.65 -6.00
CA ILE A 131 19.16 7.47 -6.70
C ILE A 131 19.67 6.81 -7.97
N ALA A 132 19.69 5.47 -8.04
CA ALA A 132 20.10 4.72 -9.23
C ALA A 132 18.99 4.56 -10.27
N ALA A 133 17.73 4.78 -9.87
CA ALA A 133 16.56 4.68 -10.74
C ALA A 133 16.12 5.97 -11.50
N PRO A 134 16.81 7.13 -11.50
CA PRO A 134 16.46 8.16 -12.47
C PRO A 134 16.88 7.65 -13.84
N GLU A 135 15.87 7.25 -14.63
CA GLU A 135 16.00 7.23 -16.08
C GLU A 135 16.64 8.57 -16.49
N PRO A 136 17.68 8.57 -17.34
CA PRO A 136 18.25 9.81 -17.83
C PRO A 136 17.12 10.58 -18.50
N VAL A 137 16.69 11.67 -17.88
CA VAL A 137 15.83 12.64 -18.56
C VAL A 137 16.63 13.03 -19.79
N GLN A 138 16.14 12.65 -20.98
CA GLN A 138 16.70 13.13 -22.23
C GLN A 138 16.47 14.63 -22.22
N THR A 139 17.45 15.39 -21.73
CA THR A 139 17.45 16.83 -21.89
C THR A 139 17.52 17.03 -23.39
N ALA A 140 16.38 17.35 -24.01
CA ALA A 140 16.34 17.72 -25.40
C ALA A 140 17.42 18.78 -25.58
N ALA A 141 18.39 18.50 -26.45
CA ALA A 141 19.49 19.42 -26.71
C ALA A 141 18.86 20.78 -27.05
N LEU A 142 19.28 21.83 -26.34
CA LEU A 142 18.85 23.19 -26.68
C LEU A 142 19.17 23.41 -28.17
N PRO A 143 18.24 23.93 -28.98
CA PRO A 143 18.52 24.19 -30.39
C PRO A 143 19.71 25.13 -30.50
N GLU A 144 20.60 24.87 -31.47
CA GLU A 144 21.77 25.71 -31.72
C GLU A 144 21.33 27.15 -31.98
N LEU A 145 21.67 28.05 -31.05
CA LEU A 145 21.42 29.47 -31.21
C LEU A 145 22.30 29.99 -32.36
N HIS A 146 21.69 30.28 -33.50
CA HIS A 146 22.38 30.87 -34.64
C HIS A 146 22.65 32.36 -34.34
N LEU A 147 23.72 32.61 -33.61
CA LEU A 147 24.18 33.95 -33.21
C LEU A 147 24.96 34.66 -34.32
N ASP A 148 25.56 33.90 -35.24
CA ASP A 148 26.43 34.43 -36.30
C ASP A 148 25.74 34.44 -37.67
N ALA A 149 25.58 35.62 -38.26
CA ALA A 149 25.10 35.78 -39.64
C ALA A 149 26.27 35.91 -40.61
N GLN A 150 26.43 34.95 -41.53
CA GLN A 150 27.55 34.93 -42.48
C GLN A 150 27.41 35.89 -43.68
N ARG A 151 26.25 36.51 -43.88
CA ARG A 151 26.00 37.46 -44.98
C ARG A 151 25.25 38.70 -44.48
N PRO A 152 25.52 39.89 -45.04
CA PRO A 152 24.77 41.09 -44.71
C PRO A 152 23.28 40.89 -45.04
N GLY A 153 22.40 41.10 -44.05
CA GLY A 153 20.94 40.90 -44.15
C GLY A 153 20.41 39.56 -43.62
N GLY A 154 21.26 38.68 -43.07
CA GLY A 154 20.82 37.43 -42.42
C GLY A 154 20.07 37.65 -41.10
N LEU A 155 19.06 36.81 -40.82
CA LEU A 155 18.32 36.84 -39.55
C LEU A 155 19.14 36.17 -38.44
N VAL A 156 19.35 36.89 -37.33
CA VAL A 156 20.03 36.38 -36.12
C VAL A 156 18.99 36.06 -35.06
N GLN A 157 19.09 34.87 -34.44
CA GLN A 157 18.27 34.54 -33.28
C GLN A 157 18.92 35.13 -32.02
N LEU A 158 18.44 36.31 -31.60
CA LEU A 158 18.84 36.91 -30.33
C LEU A 158 18.21 36.11 -29.17
N PRO A 159 18.98 35.70 -28.14
CA PRO A 159 18.40 35.06 -26.98
C PRO A 159 17.43 36.05 -26.34
N ARG A 160 16.16 35.65 -26.20
CA ARG A 160 15.20 36.43 -25.41
C ARG A 160 15.80 36.55 -24.02
N GLN A 161 16.17 37.76 -23.61
CA GLN A 161 16.43 38.05 -22.20
C GLN A 161 15.10 37.88 -21.46
N THR A 162 14.79 36.67 -21.04
CA THR A 162 13.79 36.47 -19.99
C THR A 162 14.36 37.08 -18.72
N PRO A 163 13.77 38.17 -18.18
CA PRO A 163 14.20 38.66 -16.88
C PRO A 163 14.01 37.54 -15.87
N ALA A 164 15.01 37.34 -14.99
CA ALA A 164 15.12 36.20 -14.06
C ALA A 164 13.91 36.00 -13.11
N TRP A 165 12.94 36.91 -13.12
CA TRP A 165 11.76 36.93 -12.25
C TRP A 165 10.51 36.30 -12.90
N GLN A 166 10.55 35.86 -14.16
CA GLN A 166 9.37 35.33 -14.88
C GLN A 166 9.28 33.80 -14.98
N CYS A 167 10.22 33.03 -14.42
CA CYS A 167 10.16 31.55 -14.45
C CYS A 167 9.23 30.92 -13.39
N GLN A 168 8.25 31.67 -12.89
CA GLN A 168 7.16 31.13 -12.08
C GLN A 168 5.85 31.74 -12.54
N THR A 169 5.21 31.13 -13.54
CA THR A 169 3.78 30.77 -13.50
C THR A 169 3.35 30.16 -14.83
N ASN A 170 2.57 29.07 -14.70
CA ASN A 170 1.67 28.49 -15.68
C ASN A 170 2.22 27.51 -16.72
N ASP A 171 2.47 26.28 -16.26
CA ASP A 171 1.82 25.12 -16.88
C ASP A 171 0.45 24.92 -16.24
N LEU A 172 -0.59 25.54 -16.80
CA LEU A 172 -1.98 25.10 -16.63
C LEU A 172 -2.74 25.37 -17.94
N THR A 173 -2.77 24.35 -18.79
CA THR A 173 -3.95 23.87 -19.55
C THR A 173 -4.97 24.92 -20.02
N CYS A 174 -4.90 25.29 -21.31
CA CYS A 174 -6.08 25.71 -22.07
C CYS A 174 -6.75 24.48 -22.68
N LEU A 175 -7.77 23.96 -21.99
CA LEU A 175 -8.83 23.14 -22.57
C LEU A 175 -10.16 23.78 -22.15
N THR A 176 -10.75 24.52 -23.08
CA THR A 176 -12.19 24.73 -23.43
C THR A 176 -12.35 26.11 -24.03
#